data_AF-A0A9W4ZB08-F1
#
_entry.id   AF-A0A9W4ZB08-F1
#
_cell.length_a   1.000
_cell.length_b   1.000
_cell.length_c   1.000
_cell.angle_alpha   90.00
_cell.angle_beta   90.00
_cell.angle_gamma   90.00
#
_symmetry.space_group_name_H-M   'P 1'
#
loop_
_entity.id
_entity.type
_entity.pdbx_description
1 polymer ?
#
loop_
_entity_poly.entity_id
_entity_poly.type
_entity_poly.pdbx_seq_one_letter_code
_entity_poly.pdbx_strand_id
1 'polypeptide(L)'
;MKSYQTLAHLYALGLGCGLWNREEVISWCDRLIEANDHPPYEIMEISLMSKAKLIYIESALLSYSRIVDENPSVNILLSVLNEKLVAQKWNIKQAITCSTRLLVNRGLYWEEEYFDLYSLNDSYDLAQEGIHFNEKDVISAYIDTLGVFRVHFNEFEDLYLQVMKQKWQG
;
A
#
# COMPACT_ATOMS: atom_id res chain seq x y z
N MET A 1 19.82 -7.26 1.10
CA MET A 1 19.59 -6.09 1.97
C MET A 1 18.62 -5.11 1.33
N LYS A 2 18.92 -4.54 0.16
CA LYS A 2 18.03 -3.59 -0.55
C LYS A 2 16.61 -4.13 -0.77
N SER A 3 16.42 -5.35 -1.27
CA SER A 3 15.08 -5.93 -1.47
C SER A 3 14.25 -6.07 -0.19
N TYR A 4 14.87 -6.46 0.93
CA TYR A 4 14.18 -6.51 2.24
C TYR A 4 13.73 -5.13 2.67
N GLN A 5 14.58 -4.12 2.50
CA GLN A 5 14.27 -2.74 2.83
C GLN A 5 13.17 -2.19 1.93
N THR A 6 13.20 -2.47 0.62
CA THR A 6 12.13 -2.06 -0.31
C THR A 6 10.81 -2.69 0.08
N LEU A 7 10.77 -4.00 0.35
CA LEU A 7 9.51 -4.64 0.76
C LEU A 7 9.03 -4.11 2.11
N ALA A 8 9.92 -3.89 3.08
CA ALA A 8 9.58 -3.27 4.35
C ALA A 8 9.03 -1.85 4.18
N HIS A 9 9.57 -1.08 3.23
CA HIS A 9 9.10 0.26 2.90
C HIS A 9 7.66 0.22 2.39
N LEU A 10 7.37 -0.69 1.45
CA LEU A 10 6.01 -0.90 0.96
C LEU A 10 5.06 -1.20 2.14
N TYR A 11 5.40 -2.18 2.99
CA TYR A 11 4.61 -2.51 4.17
C TYR A 11 4.44 -1.33 5.14
N ALA A 12 5.44 -0.44 5.27
CA ALA A 12 5.34 0.75 6.10
C ALA A 12 4.29 1.73 5.56
N LEU A 13 4.41 2.07 4.27
CA LEU A 13 3.49 2.96 3.58
C LEU A 13 2.07 2.39 3.54
N GLY A 14 1.95 1.09 3.23
CA GLY A 14 0.68 0.38 3.22
C GLY A 14 0.03 0.30 4.61
N LEU A 15 0.81 0.16 5.68
CA LEU A 15 0.28 0.28 7.05
C LEU A 15 -0.23 1.69 7.33
N GLY A 16 0.53 2.71 6.92
CA GLY A 16 0.19 4.13 7.12
C GLY A 16 -1.05 4.59 6.37
N CYS A 17 -1.36 4.01 5.21
CA CYS A 17 -2.58 4.32 4.45
C CYS A 17 -3.75 3.36 4.73
N GLY A 18 -3.49 2.24 5.41
CA GLY A 18 -4.50 1.23 5.77
C GLY A 18 -4.69 0.10 4.76
N LEU A 19 -3.76 -0.07 3.82
CA LEU A 19 -3.70 -1.21 2.89
C LEU A 19 -3.52 -2.53 3.63
N TRP A 20 -2.71 -2.50 4.69
CA TRP A 20 -2.53 -3.63 5.62
C TRP A 20 -2.83 -3.18 7.04
N ASN A 21 -3.40 -4.09 7.82
CA ASN A 21 -3.57 -3.90 9.24
C ASN A 21 -2.35 -4.43 10.03
N ARG A 22 -2.37 -4.23 11.36
CA ARG A 22 -1.30 -4.70 12.25
C ARG A 22 -1.02 -6.19 12.10
N GLU A 23 -2.06 -7.01 12.13
CA GLU A 23 -1.95 -8.48 12.12
C GLU A 23 -1.32 -8.95 10.81
N GLU A 24 -1.68 -8.35 9.67
CA GLU A 24 -1.09 -8.64 8.37
C GLU A 24 0.41 -8.28 8.32
N VAL A 25 0.80 -7.13 8.87
CA VAL A 25 2.21 -6.72 8.94
C VAL A 25 3.02 -7.64 9.85
N ILE A 26 2.52 -7.94 11.05
CA ILE A 26 3.21 -8.84 11.99
C ILE A 26 3.33 -10.25 11.39
N SER A 27 2.25 -10.77 10.79
CA SER A 27 2.28 -12.06 10.10
C SER A 27 3.24 -12.08 8.91
N TRP A 28 3.41 -10.95 8.20
CA TRP A 28 4.44 -10.84 7.18
C TRP A 28 5.85 -10.91 7.78
N CYS A 29 6.13 -10.20 8.88
CA CYS A 29 7.42 -10.28 9.58
C CYS A 29 7.72 -11.72 10.03
N ASP A 30 6.76 -12.40 10.67
CA ASP A 30 6.93 -13.77 11.16
C ASP A 30 7.25 -14.74 10.01
N ARG A 31 6.50 -14.66 8.90
CA ARG A 31 6.77 -15.48 7.70
C ARG A 31 8.13 -15.17 7.07
N LEU A 32 8.58 -13.91 7.11
CA LEU A 32 9.89 -13.52 6.59
C LEU A 32 11.01 -14.14 7.44
N ILE A 33 10.83 -14.15 8.76
CA ILE A 33 11.75 -14.77 9.73
C ILE A 33 11.81 -16.29 9.48
N GLU A 34 10.67 -16.94 9.32
CA GLU A 34 10.61 -18.39 9.03
C GLU A 34 11.26 -18.77 7.70
N ALA A 35 11.11 -17.93 6.68
CA ALA A 35 11.63 -18.21 5.34
C ALA A 35 13.14 -17.98 5.18
N ASN A 36 13.82 -17.36 6.17
CA ASN A 36 15.20 -16.90 6.02
C ASN A 36 16.08 -17.34 7.18
N ASP A 37 17.21 -18.00 6.89
CA ASP A 37 18.17 -18.47 7.91
C ASP A 37 18.82 -17.32 8.71
N HIS A 38 18.91 -16.13 8.09
CA HIS A 38 19.49 -14.91 8.66
C HIS A 38 18.56 -13.72 8.41
N PRO A 39 17.42 -13.63 9.13
CA PRO A 39 16.48 -12.54 8.94
C PRO A 39 17.07 -11.23 9.48
N PRO A 40 16.69 -10.06 8.92
CA PRO A 40 17.13 -8.77 9.45
C PRO A 40 16.66 -8.58 10.89
N TYR A 41 17.56 -8.10 11.75
CA TYR A 41 17.28 -7.91 13.17
C TYR A 41 16.09 -6.98 13.41
N GLU A 42 16.00 -5.90 12.64
CA GLU A 42 14.91 -4.93 12.73
C GLU A 42 13.54 -5.58 12.44
N ILE A 43 13.49 -6.55 11.52
CA ILE A 43 12.25 -7.27 11.21
C ILE A 43 11.86 -8.20 12.38
N MET A 44 12.83 -8.80 13.06
CA MET A 44 12.59 -9.57 14.28
C MET A 44 12.03 -8.69 15.40
N GLU A 45 12.60 -7.50 15.61
CA GLU A 45 12.08 -6.56 16.61
C GLU A 45 10.65 -6.13 16.28
N ILE A 46 10.36 -5.84 15.01
CA ILE A 46 9.03 -5.43 14.55
C ILE A 46 8.01 -6.55 14.74
N SER A 47 8.38 -7.82 14.52
CA SER A 47 7.45 -8.96 14.72
C SER A 47 6.96 -9.09 16.17
N LEU A 48 7.75 -8.61 17.14
CA LEU A 48 7.39 -8.57 18.56
C LEU A 48 6.45 -7.41 18.94
N MET A 49 6.14 -6.49 18.01
CA MET A 49 5.37 -5.27 18.25
C MET A 49 3.84 -5.46 18.16
N SER A 50 3.32 -6.68 18.30
CA SER A 50 1.88 -6.99 18.16
C SER A 50 0.95 -6.17 19.06
N LYS A 51 1.45 -5.62 20.17
CA LYS A 51 0.71 -4.74 21.10
C LYS A 51 1.08 -3.25 20.97
N ALA A 52 2.00 -2.90 20.10
CA ALA A 52 2.43 -1.51 19.90
C ALA A 52 1.36 -0.69 19.14
N LYS A 53 1.40 0.64 19.33
CA LYS A 53 0.64 1.57 18.50
C LYS A 53 1.14 1.46 17.05
N LEU A 54 0.21 1.58 16.08
CA LEU A 54 0.53 1.45 14.65
C LEU A 54 1.69 2.36 14.22
N ILE A 55 1.69 3.60 14.70
CA ILE A 55 2.74 4.57 14.35
C ILE A 55 4.15 4.14 14.77
N TYR A 56 4.30 3.32 15.82
CA TYR A 56 5.60 2.80 16.20
C TYR A 56 6.06 1.68 15.26
N ILE A 57 5.13 0.86 14.76
CA ILE A 57 5.42 -0.19 13.77
C ILE A 57 5.80 0.45 12.43
N GLU A 58 5.01 1.43 11.97
CA GLU A 58 5.29 2.20 10.75
C GLU A 58 6.66 2.89 10.84
N SER A 59 6.93 3.58 11.95
CA SER A 59 8.21 4.28 12.16
C SER A 59 9.42 3.31 12.16
N ALA A 60 9.28 2.13 12.77
CA ALA A 60 10.33 1.12 12.75
C ALA A 60 10.61 0.61 11.33
N LEU A 61 9.57 0.33 10.54
CA LEU A 61 9.70 -0.08 9.14
C LEU A 61 10.33 1.03 8.26
N LEU A 62 9.91 2.29 8.45
CA LEU A 62 10.48 3.44 7.73
C LEU A 62 11.95 3.67 8.10
N SER A 63 12.31 3.54 9.38
CA SER A 63 13.70 3.66 9.85
C SER A 63 14.60 2.61 9.21
N TYR A 64 14.15 1.35 9.18
CA TYR A 64 14.87 0.25 8.53
C TYR A 64 15.02 0.46 7.02
N SER A 65 14.02 1.09 6.38
CA SER A 65 13.95 1.28 4.93
C SER A 65 14.35 2.68 4.43
N ARG A 66 15.00 3.50 5.26
CA ARG A 66 15.32 4.92 4.99
C ARG A 66 16.06 5.26 3.68
N ILE A 67 16.66 4.27 3.01
CA ILE A 67 17.42 4.45 1.76
C ILE A 67 16.59 4.12 0.51
N VAL A 68 15.35 3.67 0.69
CA VAL A 68 14.44 3.31 -0.39
C VAL A 68 13.84 4.57 -0.99
N ASP A 69 13.68 4.57 -2.31
CA ASP A 69 13.04 5.67 -3.03
C ASP A 69 11.51 5.60 -2.88
N GLU A 70 10.91 6.75 -2.66
CA GLU A 70 9.50 6.90 -2.28
C GLU A 70 8.58 6.76 -3.52
N ASN A 71 8.90 7.44 -4.62
CA ASN A 71 8.00 7.52 -5.78
C ASN A 71 7.72 6.14 -6.42
N PRO A 72 8.73 5.27 -6.70
CA PRO A 72 8.45 3.93 -7.20
C PRO A 72 7.60 3.10 -6.22
N SER A 73 7.79 3.31 -4.91
CA SER A 73 7.07 2.58 -3.87
C SER A 73 5.58 2.93 -3.83
N VAL A 74 5.23 4.20 -4.08
CA VAL A 74 3.84 4.66 -4.18
C VAL A 74 3.14 4.02 -5.38
N ASN A 75 3.79 4.03 -6.56
CA ASN A 75 3.24 3.41 -7.77
C ASN A 75 3.00 1.90 -7.59
N ILE A 76 3.96 1.22 -6.96
CA ILE A 76 3.82 -0.20 -6.61
C ILE A 76 2.62 -0.40 -5.66
N LEU A 77 2.44 0.43 -4.63
CA LEU A 77 1.30 0.27 -3.71
C LEU A 77 -0.05 0.54 -4.37
N LEU A 78 -0.14 1.52 -5.26
CA LEU A 78 -1.34 1.77 -6.04
C LEU A 78 -1.69 0.56 -6.93
N SER A 79 -0.68 -0.14 -7.46
CA SER A 79 -0.88 -1.39 -8.20
C SER A 79 -1.42 -2.53 -7.32
N VAL A 80 -0.90 -2.69 -6.09
CA VAL A 80 -1.40 -3.68 -5.13
C VAL A 80 -2.84 -3.36 -4.71
N LEU A 81 -3.16 -2.08 -4.54
CA LEU A 81 -4.51 -1.62 -4.26
C LEU A 81 -5.46 -1.95 -5.43
N ASN A 82 -5.02 -1.71 -6.67
CA ASN A 82 -5.78 -2.07 -7.87
C ASN A 82 -6.12 -3.57 -7.89
N GLU A 83 -5.13 -4.43 -7.64
CA GLU A 83 -5.34 -5.89 -7.62
C GLU A 83 -6.29 -6.34 -6.50
N LYS A 84 -6.22 -5.73 -5.30
CA LYS A 84 -7.20 -5.99 -4.23
C LYS A 84 -8.63 -5.56 -4.63
N LEU A 85 -8.76 -4.45 -5.36
CA LEU A 85 -10.05 -3.96 -5.84
C LEU A 85 -10.62 -4.86 -6.95
N VAL A 86 -9.81 -5.21 -7.95
CA VAL A 86 -10.21 -6.09 -9.07
C VAL A 86 -10.58 -7.48 -8.58
N ALA A 87 -9.83 -8.02 -7.61
CA ALA A 87 -10.14 -9.30 -6.97
C ALA A 87 -11.35 -9.25 -6.02
N GLN A 88 -12.04 -8.10 -5.91
CA GLN A 88 -13.19 -7.87 -5.04
C GLN A 88 -12.90 -8.15 -3.54
N LYS A 89 -11.63 -8.09 -3.14
CA LYS A 89 -11.24 -8.18 -1.73
C LYS A 89 -11.59 -6.90 -0.99
N TRP A 90 -11.64 -5.78 -1.71
CA TRP A 90 -11.90 -4.44 -1.20
C TRP A 90 -13.07 -3.79 -1.96
N ASN A 91 -13.83 -2.94 -1.27
CA ASN A 91 -14.83 -2.08 -1.89
C ASN A 91 -14.24 -0.72 -2.31
N ILE A 92 -14.98 0.02 -3.14
CA ILE A 92 -14.53 1.31 -3.70
C ILE A 92 -14.20 2.33 -2.60
N LYS A 93 -15.03 2.42 -1.56
CA LYS A 93 -14.79 3.35 -0.45
C LYS A 93 -13.47 3.05 0.27
N GLN A 94 -13.15 1.79 0.51
CA GLN A 94 -11.86 1.38 1.08
C GLN A 94 -10.71 1.78 0.16
N ALA A 95 -10.84 1.54 -1.14
CA ALA A 95 -9.80 1.88 -2.10
C ALA A 95 -9.56 3.39 -2.18
N ILE A 96 -10.60 4.19 -2.38
CA ILE A 96 -10.53 5.65 -2.41
C ILE A 96 -9.88 6.17 -1.12
N THR A 97 -10.36 5.73 0.04
CA THR A 97 -9.80 6.16 1.34
C THR A 97 -8.31 5.84 1.45
N CYS A 98 -7.89 4.65 1.00
CA CYS A 98 -6.50 4.21 1.05
C CYS A 98 -5.61 4.99 0.08
N SER A 99 -6.00 5.16 -1.18
CA SER A 99 -5.23 5.93 -2.16
C SER A 99 -5.12 7.40 -1.73
N THR A 100 -6.21 8.01 -1.25
CA THR A 100 -6.19 9.39 -0.75
C THR A 100 -5.23 9.54 0.43
N ARG A 101 -5.29 8.63 1.42
CA ARG A 101 -4.36 8.66 2.57
C ARG A 101 -2.91 8.47 2.14
N LEU A 102 -2.64 7.56 1.21
CA LEU A 102 -1.30 7.34 0.69
C LEU A 102 -0.74 8.63 0.09
N LEU A 103 -1.48 9.26 -0.83
CA LEU A 103 -1.05 10.47 -1.54
C LEU A 103 -0.90 11.68 -0.59
N VAL A 104 -1.84 11.86 0.36
CA VAL A 104 -1.77 12.94 1.35
C VAL A 104 -0.60 12.74 2.30
N ASN A 105 -0.41 11.53 2.85
CA ASN A 105 0.67 11.25 3.80
C ASN A 105 2.05 11.43 3.17
N ARG A 106 2.17 11.28 1.85
CA ARG A 106 3.43 11.48 1.11
C ARG A 106 3.56 12.85 0.46
N GLY A 107 2.54 13.72 0.57
CA GLY A 107 2.57 15.04 -0.04
C GLY A 107 2.48 15.05 -1.57
N LEU A 108 2.01 13.96 -2.17
CA LEU A 108 2.01 13.73 -3.62
C LEU A 108 0.68 14.10 -4.31
N TYR A 109 -0.32 14.51 -3.53
CA TYR A 109 -1.69 14.78 -4.01
C TYR A 109 -1.83 15.94 -5.00
N TRP A 110 -0.78 16.78 -5.15
CA TRP A 110 -0.72 17.85 -6.15
C TRP A 110 0.11 17.50 -7.39
N GLU A 111 0.81 16.36 -7.39
CA GLU A 111 1.62 15.94 -8.53
C GLU A 111 0.71 15.52 -9.69
N GLU A 112 1.08 15.91 -10.91
CA GLU A 112 0.28 15.68 -12.12
C GLU A 112 -0.08 14.19 -12.30
N GLU A 113 0.83 13.29 -11.95
CA GLU A 113 0.63 11.84 -12.03
C GLU A 113 -0.51 11.32 -11.13
N TYR A 114 -0.77 11.97 -10.00
CA TYR A 114 -1.71 11.48 -8.98
C TYR A 114 -2.93 12.36 -8.77
N PHE A 115 -2.93 13.57 -9.32
CA PHE A 115 -3.96 14.58 -9.09
C PHE A 115 -5.36 14.07 -9.42
N ASP A 116 -5.52 13.42 -10.58
CA ASP A 116 -6.81 12.87 -10.99
C ASP A 116 -7.31 11.80 -10.00
N LEU A 117 -6.42 10.90 -9.58
CA LEU A 117 -6.76 9.85 -8.61
C LEU A 117 -7.19 10.44 -7.26
N TYR A 118 -6.49 11.47 -6.79
CA TYR A 118 -6.80 12.17 -5.55
C TYR A 118 -8.14 12.92 -5.64
N SER A 119 -8.38 13.66 -6.72
CA SER A 119 -9.57 14.50 -6.90
C SER A 119 -10.88 13.70 -6.96
N LEU A 120 -10.80 12.41 -7.29
CA LEU A 120 -11.96 11.52 -7.32
C LEU A 120 -12.50 11.18 -5.93
N ASN A 121 -11.73 11.40 -4.86
CA ASN A 121 -12.24 11.30 -3.49
C ASN A 121 -13.40 12.29 -3.26
N ASP A 122 -13.16 13.55 -3.56
CA ASP A 122 -14.16 14.61 -3.36
C ASP A 122 -15.34 14.43 -4.31
N SER A 123 -15.07 14.00 -5.55
CA SER A 123 -16.11 13.68 -6.52
C SER A 123 -17.00 12.53 -6.05
N TYR A 124 -16.43 11.52 -5.39
CA TYR A 124 -17.16 10.38 -4.84
C TYR A 124 -18.03 10.79 -3.66
N ASP A 125 -17.52 11.61 -2.74
CA ASP A 125 -18.28 12.12 -1.60
C ASP A 125 -19.49 12.95 -2.06
N LEU A 126 -19.30 13.84 -3.04
CA LEU A 126 -20.39 14.63 -3.63
C LEU A 126 -21.44 13.76 -4.34
N ALA A 127 -21.02 12.68 -4.99
CA ALA A 127 -21.93 11.75 -5.65
C ALA A 127 -22.74 10.91 -4.65
N GLN A 128 -22.09 10.43 -3.57
CA GLN A 128 -22.75 9.69 -2.48
C GLN A 128 -23.83 10.54 -1.79
N GLU A 129 -23.59 11.84 -1.62
CA GLU A 129 -24.55 12.76 -1.01
C GLU A 129 -25.66 13.20 -1.99
N GLY A 130 -25.61 12.78 -3.26
CA GLY A 130 -26.56 13.17 -4.29
C GLY A 130 -26.48 14.66 -4.67
N ILE A 131 -25.34 15.31 -4.40
CA ILE A 131 -25.13 16.74 -4.62
C ILE A 131 -24.66 16.99 -6.05
N HIS A 132 -23.65 16.24 -6.51
CA HIS A 132 -23.03 16.42 -7.82
C HIS A 132 -22.45 15.11 -8.35
N PHE A 133 -22.36 14.97 -9.68
CA PHE A 133 -21.91 13.78 -10.41
C PHE A 133 -22.84 12.56 -10.30
N ASN A 134 -22.66 11.63 -11.23
CA ASN A 134 -23.26 10.30 -11.14
C ASN A 134 -22.27 9.36 -10.43
N GLU A 135 -22.73 8.68 -9.39
CA GLU A 135 -21.91 7.75 -8.61
C GLU A 135 -21.24 6.67 -9.46
N LYS A 136 -21.96 6.09 -10.43
CA LYS A 136 -21.39 5.03 -11.29
C LYS A 136 -20.28 5.56 -12.18
N ASP A 137 -20.45 6.77 -12.70
CA ASP A 137 -19.45 7.41 -13.57
C ASP A 137 -18.18 7.73 -12.77
N VAL A 138 -18.32 8.24 -11.54
CA VAL A 138 -17.18 8.51 -10.64
C VAL A 138 -16.47 7.21 -10.24
N ILE A 139 -17.23 6.15 -9.92
CA ILE A 139 -16.65 4.83 -9.62
C ILE A 139 -15.88 4.29 -10.83
N SER A 140 -16.43 4.40 -12.04
CA SER A 140 -15.74 3.96 -13.26
C SER A 140 -14.46 4.74 -13.47
N ALA A 141 -14.51 6.07 -13.36
CA ALA A 141 -13.34 6.93 -13.49
C ALA A 141 -12.25 6.57 -12.45
N TYR A 142 -12.63 6.30 -11.20
CA TYR A 142 -11.68 5.86 -10.17
C TYR A 142 -11.01 4.53 -10.51
N ILE A 143 -11.77 3.55 -10.96
CA ILE A 143 -11.21 2.24 -11.37
C ILE A 143 -10.26 2.41 -12.55
N ASP A 144 -10.63 3.21 -13.54
CA ASP A 144 -9.83 3.45 -14.74
C ASP A 144 -8.53 4.19 -14.40
N THR A 145 -8.60 5.27 -13.61
CA THR A 145 -7.43 6.05 -13.17
C THR A 145 -6.50 5.22 -12.29
N LEU A 146 -7.03 4.45 -11.34
CA LEU A 146 -6.22 3.53 -10.52
C LEU A 146 -5.61 2.40 -11.37
N GLY A 147 -6.32 1.97 -12.42
CA GLY A 147 -5.90 0.90 -13.33
C GLY A 147 -4.60 1.20 -14.10
N VAL A 148 -4.25 2.48 -14.28
CA VAL A 148 -3.00 2.89 -14.93
C VAL A 148 -1.77 2.33 -14.19
N PHE A 149 -1.83 2.25 -12.86
CA PHE A 149 -0.71 1.77 -12.03
C PHE A 149 -0.52 0.26 -12.06
N ARG A 150 -1.44 -0.51 -12.65
CA ARG A 150 -1.37 -1.98 -12.70
C ARG A 150 -0.09 -2.49 -13.33
N VAL A 151 0.54 -1.72 -14.22
CA VAL A 151 1.82 -2.05 -14.87
C VAL A 151 2.94 -2.33 -13.86
N HIS A 152 2.86 -1.76 -12.65
CA HIS A 152 3.85 -1.92 -11.59
C HIS A 152 3.61 -3.17 -10.72
N PHE A 153 2.52 -3.91 -10.90
CA PHE A 153 2.19 -5.04 -10.02
C PHE A 153 3.20 -6.19 -10.11
N ASN A 154 3.76 -6.43 -11.30
CA ASN A 154 4.82 -7.43 -11.46
C ASN A 154 6.07 -7.08 -10.64
N GLU A 155 6.37 -5.79 -10.47
CA GLU A 155 7.50 -5.35 -9.62
C GLU A 155 7.27 -5.75 -8.16
N PHE A 156 6.03 -5.66 -7.68
CA PHE A 156 5.66 -6.16 -6.35
C PHE A 156 5.80 -7.68 -6.25
N GLU A 157 5.25 -8.42 -7.21
CA GLU A 157 5.28 -9.89 -7.17
C GLU A 157 6.70 -10.44 -7.20
N ASP A 158 7.55 -9.89 -8.08
CA ASP A 158 8.95 -10.28 -8.20
C ASP A 158 9.72 -9.96 -6.91
N LEU A 159 9.51 -8.76 -6.34
CA LEU A 159 10.11 -8.36 -5.07
C LEU A 159 9.66 -9.27 -3.92
N TYR A 160 8.35 -9.55 -3.84
CA TYR A 160 7.78 -10.41 -2.81
C TYR A 160 8.34 -11.82 -2.93
N LEU A 161 8.36 -12.39 -4.13
CA LEU A 161 8.92 -13.72 -4.38
C LEU A 161 10.41 -13.79 -4.02
N GLN A 162 11.19 -12.76 -4.35
CA GLN A 162 12.60 -12.68 -4.03
C GLN A 162 12.84 -12.70 -2.51
N VAL A 163 12.05 -11.94 -1.74
CA VAL A 163 12.24 -11.78 -0.29
C VAL A 163 11.63 -12.94 0.50
N MET A 164 10.43 -13.36 0.11
CA MET A 164 9.62 -14.33 0.86
C MET A 164 9.81 -15.77 0.38
N LYS A 165 10.50 -15.98 -0.76
CA LYS A 165 10.71 -17.29 -1.40
C LYS A 165 9.41 -18.03 -1.74
N GLN A 166 8.29 -17.29 -1.78
CA GLN A 166 6.97 -17.77 -2.13
C GLN A 166 6.15 -16.65 -2.78
N LYS A 167 5.13 -17.02 -3.55
CA LYS A 167 4.23 -16.04 -4.20
C LYS A 167 3.34 -15.34 -3.17
N TRP A 168 2.96 -14.10 -3.47
CA TRP A 168 1.95 -13.38 -2.69
C TRP A 168 0.57 -14.00 -2.91
N GLN A 169 -0.23 -14.11 -1.84
CA GLN A 169 -1.57 -14.74 -1.89
C GLN A 169 -2.73 -13.73 -1.77
N GLY A 170 -2.40 -12.44 -1.59
CA GLY A 170 -3.35 -11.33 -1.64
C GLY A 170 -4.19 -11.08 -0.40
#